data_AF-A0A087M8B5-F1
#
_entry.id   AF-A0A087M8B5-F1
#
_cell.length_a   1.000
_cell.length_b   1.000
_cell.length_c   1.000
_cell.angle_alpha   90.00
_cell.angle_beta   90.00
_cell.angle_gamma   90.00
#
_symmetry.space_group_name_H-M   'P 1'
#
loop_
_entity.id
_entity.type
_entity.pdbx_description
1 polymer ?
#
loop_
_entity_poly.entity_id
_entity_poly.type
_entity_poly.pdbx_seq_one_letter_code
_entity_poly.pdbx_strand_id
1 'polypeptide(L)'
;MYFDGGVIESSIRVLVLGLRGEDHERDNFSIGTQVEEIIRSLHVPILLVNQEFKTPQKVLIAYDGSPSSKKALAMVLNEPLFAKIERHIVYVHHDKEASEKLLNEACALLGESALHKSVFVSLQGEPVAALLAYQEKQGIDLMAMGAFSHSRLRDALLGSFTAKILSQTQKPLLLLR
;
A
#
# COMPACT_ATOMS: atom_id res chain seq x y z
N MET A 1 -6.28 -34.97 -4.18
CA MET A 1 -4.92 -34.61 -3.75
C MET A 1 -5.00 -33.15 -3.34
N TYR A 2 -5.18 -32.88 -2.04
CA TYR A 2 -5.31 -31.52 -1.54
C TYR A 2 -3.94 -30.84 -1.67
N PHE A 3 -3.88 -29.73 -2.41
CA PHE A 3 -2.71 -28.87 -2.44
C PHE A 3 -2.53 -28.30 -1.04
N ASP A 4 -1.41 -28.64 -0.40
CA ASP A 4 -1.04 -28.14 0.92
C ASP A 4 -0.51 -26.71 0.78
N GLY A 5 -1.44 -25.75 0.65
CA GLY A 5 -1.14 -24.33 0.44
C GLY A 5 -0.26 -23.70 1.53
N GLY A 6 -0.19 -24.31 2.71
CA GLY A 6 0.63 -23.85 3.84
C GLY A 6 2.14 -23.94 3.59
N VAL A 7 2.60 -24.89 2.75
CA VAL A 7 4.04 -25.06 2.47
C VAL A 7 4.55 -23.96 1.54
N ILE A 8 3.73 -23.52 0.58
CA ILE A 8 4.12 -22.50 -0.41
C ILE A 8 4.10 -21.10 0.21
N GLU A 9 3.11 -20.79 1.06
CA GLU A 9 2.99 -19.48 1.71
C GLU A 9 4.23 -19.14 2.57
N SER A 10 4.82 -20.13 3.24
CA SER A 10 6.02 -19.97 4.07
C SER A 10 7.28 -19.55 3.30
N SER A 11 7.29 -19.70 1.98
CA SER A 11 8.43 -19.37 1.11
C SER A 11 8.22 -18.09 0.28
N ILE A 12 7.00 -17.55 0.24
CA ILE A 12 6.67 -16.36 -0.56
C ILE A 12 6.94 -15.09 0.25
N ARG A 13 7.92 -14.30 -0.20
CA ARG A 13 8.21 -12.96 0.36
C ARG A 13 7.28 -11.87 -0.18
N VAL A 14 6.85 -12.00 -1.43
CA VAL A 14 5.90 -11.11 -2.11
C VAL A 14 5.21 -11.87 -3.23
N LEU A 15 3.90 -11.71 -3.34
CA LEU A 15 3.13 -12.13 -4.50
C LEU A 15 2.96 -10.96 -5.46
N VAL A 16 3.27 -11.15 -6.74
CA VAL A 16 3.04 -10.13 -7.77
C VAL A 16 1.83 -10.53 -8.61
N LEU A 17 0.84 -9.64 -8.73
CA LEU A 17 -0.37 -9.85 -9.54
C LEU A 17 -0.58 -8.70 -10.52
N GLY A 18 -0.85 -9.04 -11.78
CA GLY A 18 -1.37 -8.09 -12.75
C GLY A 18 -2.81 -7.74 -12.45
N LEU A 19 -3.15 -6.44 -12.45
CA LEU A 19 -4.53 -5.96 -12.34
C LEU A 19 -5.28 -5.99 -13.68
N ARG A 20 -4.58 -6.29 -14.78
CA ARG A 20 -5.13 -6.39 -16.14
C ARG A 20 -4.87 -7.79 -16.69
N GLY A 21 -5.93 -8.49 -17.09
CA GLY A 21 -5.86 -9.75 -17.84
C GLY A 21 -6.04 -9.51 -19.34
N GLU A 22 -5.73 -10.51 -20.16
CA GLU A 22 -5.77 -10.45 -21.64
C GLU A 22 -7.18 -10.18 -22.22
N ASP A 23 -8.26 -10.32 -21.44
CA ASP A 23 -9.65 -10.29 -21.92
C ASP A 23 -10.43 -8.97 -21.70
N HIS A 24 -9.82 -7.91 -21.14
CA HIS A 24 -10.56 -6.68 -20.80
C HIS A 24 -9.87 -5.40 -21.28
N GLU A 25 -9.94 -5.13 -22.58
CA GLU A 25 -9.55 -3.83 -23.15
C GLU A 25 -10.65 -2.76 -23.10
N ARG A 26 -11.89 -3.06 -22.66
CA ARG A 26 -13.02 -2.11 -22.90
C ARG A 26 -14.00 -1.80 -21.77
N ASP A 27 -13.91 -2.40 -20.60
CA ASP A 27 -14.87 -2.10 -19.52
C ASP A 27 -14.22 -1.62 -18.23
N ASN A 28 -14.81 -0.57 -17.66
CA ASN A 28 -14.42 0.16 -16.46
C ASN A 28 -13.92 -0.72 -15.31
N PHE A 29 -12.67 -0.49 -14.90
CA PHE A 29 -12.12 -0.50 -13.52
C PHE A 29 -12.81 -1.39 -12.44
N SER A 30 -13.18 -2.63 -12.78
CA SER A 30 -13.63 -3.61 -11.80
C SER A 30 -12.51 -4.61 -11.58
N ILE A 31 -11.97 -4.62 -10.38
CA ILE A 31 -11.04 -5.66 -9.96
C ILE A 31 -11.81 -6.96 -9.92
N GLY A 32 -11.33 -7.95 -10.66
CA GLY A 32 -11.99 -9.25 -10.72
C GLY A 32 -12.09 -9.88 -9.33
N THR A 33 -13.22 -10.52 -9.04
CA THR A 33 -13.47 -11.27 -7.79
C THR A 33 -12.33 -12.25 -7.46
N GLN A 34 -11.65 -12.79 -8.49
CA GLN A 34 -10.47 -13.64 -8.33
C GLN A 34 -9.30 -12.94 -7.64
N VAL A 35 -9.02 -11.67 -7.96
CA VAL A 35 -7.93 -10.91 -7.34
C VAL A 35 -8.27 -10.64 -5.87
N GLU A 36 -9.52 -10.30 -5.57
CA GLU A 36 -9.97 -10.12 -4.19
C GLU A 36 -9.86 -11.41 -3.37
N GLU A 37 -10.26 -12.55 -3.95
CA GLU A 37 -10.13 -13.86 -3.31
C GLU A 37 -8.68 -14.27 -3.04
N ILE A 38 -7.78 -14.01 -3.99
CA ILE A 38 -6.34 -14.27 -3.81
C ILE A 38 -5.81 -13.40 -2.66
N ILE A 39 -6.11 -12.10 -2.66
CA ILE A 39 -5.73 -11.17 -1.60
C ILE A 39 -6.26 -11.62 -0.22
N ARG A 40 -7.42 -12.27 -0.17
CA ARG A 40 -8.00 -12.83 1.07
C ARG A 40 -7.27 -14.06 1.56
N SER A 41 -6.94 -14.96 0.66
CA SER A 41 -6.41 -16.28 1.01
C SER A 41 -4.96 -16.24 1.51
N LEU A 42 -4.22 -15.18 1.17
CA LEU A 42 -2.78 -15.08 1.40
C LEU A 42 -2.44 -13.99 2.43
N HIS A 43 -1.54 -14.34 3.36
CA HIS A 43 -1.05 -13.46 4.43
C HIS A 43 0.33 -12.86 4.12
N VAL A 44 0.77 -12.93 2.86
CA VAL A 44 2.03 -12.38 2.39
C VAL A 44 1.85 -10.98 1.78
N PRO A 45 2.91 -10.16 1.67
CA PRO A 45 2.90 -8.94 0.87
C PRO A 45 2.40 -9.18 -0.56
N ILE A 46 1.54 -8.29 -1.08
CA ILE A 46 1.00 -8.40 -2.44
C ILE A 46 1.30 -7.13 -3.21
N LEU A 47 2.07 -7.25 -4.28
CA LEU A 47 2.34 -6.19 -5.25
C LEU A 47 1.38 -6.33 -6.43
N LEU A 48 0.52 -5.34 -6.58
CA LEU A 48 -0.41 -5.22 -7.68
C LEU A 48 0.19 -4.31 -8.73
N VAL A 49 0.28 -4.79 -9.97
CA VAL A 49 0.88 -4.06 -11.10
C VAL A 49 -0.16 -3.80 -12.20
N ASN A 50 -0.21 -2.57 -12.69
CA ASN A 50 -1.17 -2.07 -13.69
C ASN A 50 -0.48 -1.37 -14.88
N GLN A 51 0.84 -1.47 -14.96
CA GLN A 51 1.69 -0.82 -15.97
C GLN A 51 2.94 -1.65 -16.22
N GLU A 52 3.66 -1.32 -17.29
CA GLU A 52 4.99 -1.87 -17.56
C GLU A 52 5.97 -1.57 -16.41
N PHE A 53 6.89 -2.52 -16.19
CA PHE A 53 7.87 -2.42 -15.11
C PHE A 53 8.82 -1.25 -15.35
N LYS A 54 8.98 -0.43 -14.30
CA LYS A 54 10.02 0.58 -14.16
C LYS A 54 10.57 0.50 -12.74
N THR A 55 11.88 0.63 -12.57
CA THR A 55 12.51 0.60 -11.25
C THR A 55 12.01 1.78 -10.42
N PRO A 56 11.24 1.56 -9.33
CA PRO A 56 10.66 2.66 -8.55
C PRO A 56 11.77 3.48 -7.90
N GLN A 57 11.67 4.80 -8.01
CA GLN A 57 12.57 5.77 -7.38
C GLN A 57 11.90 6.47 -6.20
N LYS A 58 10.56 6.58 -6.23
CA LYS A 58 9.76 7.16 -5.16
C LYS A 58 8.62 6.25 -4.73
N VAL A 59 8.45 6.08 -3.43
CA VAL A 59 7.34 5.34 -2.83
C VAL A 59 6.54 6.23 -1.90
N LEU A 60 5.22 6.18 -2.01
CA LEU A 60 4.29 6.73 -1.03
C LEU A 60 3.94 5.63 -0.04
N ILE A 61 4.01 5.92 1.25
CA ILE A 61 3.54 5.05 2.33
C ILE A 61 2.34 5.72 2.96
N ALA A 62 1.15 5.15 2.77
CA ALA A 62 -0.07 5.67 3.37
C ALA A 62 -0.08 5.32 4.86
N TYR A 63 -0.03 6.36 5.71
CA TYR A 63 0.20 6.20 7.14
C TYR A 63 -0.84 6.97 7.96
N ASP A 64 -1.65 6.24 8.72
CA ASP A 64 -2.72 6.77 9.58
C ASP A 64 -2.53 6.42 11.07
N GLY A 65 -1.36 5.86 11.43
CA GLY A 65 -1.02 5.43 12.79
C GLY A 65 -1.74 4.16 13.27
N SER A 66 -2.62 3.56 12.46
CA SER A 66 -3.24 2.26 12.74
C SER A 66 -2.19 1.13 12.84
N PRO A 67 -2.53 0.00 13.48
CA PRO A 67 -1.60 -1.13 13.57
C PRO A 67 -1.09 -1.64 12.20
N SER A 68 -1.94 -1.65 11.18
CA SER A 68 -1.54 -2.09 9.83
C SER A 68 -0.64 -1.07 9.14
N SER A 69 -0.90 0.24 9.26
CA SER A 69 -0.03 1.24 8.64
C SER A 69 1.34 1.33 9.34
N LYS A 70 1.38 1.14 10.66
CA LYS A 70 2.64 0.98 11.42
C LYS A 70 3.43 -0.24 10.98
N LYS A 71 2.76 -1.38 10.80
CA LYS A 71 3.40 -2.60 10.29
C LYS A 71 3.90 -2.43 8.86
N ALA A 72 3.09 -1.83 7.98
CA ALA A 72 3.48 -1.51 6.61
C ALA A 72 4.71 -0.61 6.55
N LEU A 73 4.74 0.46 7.35
CA LEU A 73 5.91 1.33 7.48
C LEU A 73 7.14 0.53 7.92
N ALA A 74 7.04 -0.28 8.98
CA ALA A 74 8.15 -1.09 9.45
C ALA A 74 8.66 -2.09 8.39
N MET A 75 7.76 -2.73 7.64
CA MET A 75 8.15 -3.65 6.56
C MET A 75 8.90 -2.92 5.44
N VAL A 76 8.38 -1.77 4.98
CA VAL A 76 9.04 -0.96 3.95
C VAL A 76 10.42 -0.48 4.42
N LEU A 77 10.54 -0.06 5.68
CA LEU A 77 11.82 0.43 6.22
C LEU A 77 12.88 -0.66 6.40
N ASN A 78 12.47 -1.89 6.71
CA ASN A 78 13.38 -3.02 6.94
C ASN A 78 13.76 -3.76 5.64
N GLU A 79 13.08 -3.51 4.54
CA GLU A 79 13.37 -4.16 3.26
C GLU A 79 14.49 -3.42 2.50
N PRO A 80 15.62 -4.08 2.17
CA PRO A 80 16.74 -3.45 1.47
C PRO A 80 16.37 -2.80 0.13
N LEU A 81 15.30 -3.29 -0.51
CA LEU A 81 14.76 -2.73 -1.74
C LEU A 81 14.43 -1.23 -1.61
N PHE A 82 13.95 -0.80 -0.45
CA PHE A 82 13.55 0.59 -0.21
C PHE A 82 14.65 1.47 0.39
N ALA A 83 15.84 0.92 0.67
CA ALA A 83 16.93 1.67 1.29
C ALA A 83 17.43 2.85 0.43
N LYS A 84 17.32 2.73 -0.91
CA LYS A 84 17.75 3.75 -1.87
C LYS A 84 16.62 4.62 -2.44
N ILE A 85 15.37 4.22 -2.18
CA ILE A 85 14.14 4.84 -2.72
C ILE A 85 13.76 6.02 -1.82
N GLU A 86 13.33 7.13 -2.42
CA GLU A 86 12.74 8.25 -1.67
C GLU A 86 11.35 7.84 -1.15
N ARG A 87 11.11 7.99 0.15
CA ARG A 87 9.92 7.52 0.85
C ARG A 87 9.11 8.71 1.30
N HIS A 88 7.87 8.80 0.86
CA HIS A 88 6.93 9.81 1.30
C HIS A 88 5.98 9.15 2.31
N ILE A 89 6.13 9.45 3.60
CA ILE A 89 5.23 9.00 4.65
C ILE A 89 4.09 10.01 4.70
N VAL A 90 2.93 9.62 4.18
CA VAL A 90 1.80 10.54 3.96
C VAL A 90 0.65 10.21 4.89
N TYR A 91 0.27 11.18 5.69
CA TYR A 91 -0.96 11.16 6.49
C TYR A 91 -1.95 12.17 5.93
N VAL A 92 -3.19 11.72 5.72
CA VAL A 92 -4.31 12.61 5.39
C VAL A 92 -5.14 12.82 6.65
N HIS A 93 -5.18 14.06 7.11
CA HIS A 93 -5.85 14.44 8.35
C HIS A 93 -7.16 15.18 8.09
N HIS A 94 -8.08 15.07 9.04
CA HIS A 94 -9.22 15.99 9.17
C HIS A 94 -8.91 17.14 10.13
N ASP A 95 -7.97 16.92 11.07
CA ASP A 95 -7.52 17.88 12.08
C ASP A 95 -5.99 17.99 12.06
N LYS A 96 -5.47 19.23 11.98
CA LYS A 96 -4.06 19.52 11.76
C LYS A 96 -3.20 19.22 12.99
N GLU A 97 -3.69 19.48 14.20
CA GLU A 97 -2.89 19.29 15.43
C GLU A 97 -2.54 17.81 15.67
N ALA A 98 -3.47 16.90 15.37
CA ALA A 98 -3.23 15.46 15.46
C ALA A 98 -2.16 14.97 14.45
N SER A 99 -1.97 15.68 13.33
CA SER A 99 -1.06 15.26 12.26
C SER A 99 0.41 15.37 12.66
N GLU A 100 0.81 16.45 13.33
CA GLU A 100 2.22 16.66 13.70
C GLU A 100 2.68 15.59 14.68
N LYS A 101 1.86 15.32 15.70
CA LYS A 101 2.14 14.25 16.67
C LYS A 101 2.33 12.90 15.98
N LEU A 102 1.41 12.54 15.08
CA LEU A 102 1.42 11.24 14.40
C LEU A 102 2.62 11.07 13.46
N LEU A 103 2.99 12.11 12.73
CA LEU A 103 4.18 12.08 11.86
C LEU A 103 5.48 12.11 12.67
N ASN A 104 5.51 12.79 13.81
CA ASN A 104 6.66 12.75 14.74
C ASN A 104 6.83 11.35 15.35
N GLU A 105 5.73 10.68 15.71
CA GLU A 105 5.77 9.27 16.13
C GLU A 105 6.32 8.37 15.02
N ALA A 106 5.90 8.57 13.77
CA ALA A 106 6.45 7.84 12.63
C ALA A 106 7.95 8.11 12.47
N CYS A 107 8.37 9.37 12.53
CA CYS A 107 9.77 9.80 12.44
C CYS A 107 10.64 9.12 13.51
N ALA A 108 10.17 9.02 14.75
CA ALA A 108 10.88 8.36 15.84
C ALA A 108 11.10 6.86 15.64
N LEU A 109 10.34 6.21 14.74
CA LEU A 109 10.53 4.79 14.39
C LEU A 109 11.68 4.58 13.39
N LEU A 110 12.18 5.64 12.76
CA LEU A 110 13.24 5.55 11.75
C LEU A 110 14.61 5.78 12.38
N GLY A 111 15.58 4.93 12.02
CA GLY A 111 17.01 5.24 12.26
C GLY A 111 17.51 6.34 11.32
N GLU A 112 18.66 6.93 11.63
CA GLU A 112 19.25 8.07 10.87
C GLU A 112 19.34 7.83 9.36
N SER A 113 19.82 6.65 8.95
CA SER A 113 19.92 6.29 7.52
C SER A 113 18.55 6.24 6.82
N ALA A 114 17.49 5.89 7.55
CA ALA A 114 16.15 5.85 7.00
C ALA A 114 15.54 7.26 6.89
N LEU A 115 15.88 8.16 7.81
CA LEU A 115 15.40 9.54 7.81
C LEU A 115 15.87 10.34 6.59
N HIS A 116 17.12 10.19 6.16
CA HIS A 116 17.68 10.95 5.03
C HIS A 116 16.94 10.78 3.69
N LYS A 117 16.20 9.69 3.52
CA LYS A 117 15.43 9.38 2.32
C LYS A 117 13.92 9.46 2.56
N SER A 118 13.51 10.01 3.71
CA SER A 118 12.11 10.05 4.12
C SER A 118 11.59 11.49 4.17
N VAL A 119 10.44 11.71 3.55
CA VAL A 119 9.68 12.96 3.58
C VAL A 119 8.38 12.70 4.33
N PHE A 120 8.12 13.46 5.38
CA PHE A 120 6.88 13.36 6.16
C PHE A 120 5.89 14.40 5.66
N VAL A 121 4.68 13.96 5.32
CA VAL A 121 3.71 14.77 4.60
C VAL A 121 2.38 14.73 5.32
N SER A 122 1.89 15.92 5.64
CA SER A 122 0.56 16.16 6.17
C SER A 122 -0.32 16.72 5.05
N LEU A 123 -1.40 16.02 4.72
CA LEU A 123 -2.39 16.46 3.72
C LEU A 123 -3.74 16.64 4.38
N GLN A 124 -4.53 17.59 3.90
CA GLN A 124 -5.92 17.75 4.31
C GLN A 124 -6.86 17.29 3.18
N GLY A 125 -7.97 16.65 3.54
CA GLY A 125 -9.04 16.34 2.60
C GLY A 125 -9.61 14.93 2.75
N GLU A 126 -10.23 14.44 1.67
CA GLU A 126 -10.68 13.05 1.59
C GLU A 126 -9.46 12.14 1.33
N PRO A 127 -9.22 11.09 2.15
CA PRO A 127 -8.00 10.30 2.10
C PRO A 127 -7.63 9.72 0.72
N VAL A 128 -8.59 9.13 0.01
CA VAL A 128 -8.33 8.50 -1.29
C VAL A 128 -7.93 9.55 -2.32
N ALA A 129 -8.73 10.60 -2.46
CA ALA A 129 -8.48 11.68 -3.40
C ALA A 129 -7.15 12.41 -3.11
N ALA A 130 -6.87 12.71 -1.83
CA ALA A 130 -5.65 13.39 -1.43
C ALA A 130 -4.39 12.56 -1.72
N LEU A 131 -4.42 11.25 -1.43
CA LEU A 131 -3.28 10.35 -1.70
C LEU A 131 -3.02 10.19 -3.19
N LEU A 132 -4.07 9.99 -4.00
CA LEU A 132 -3.93 9.84 -5.45
C LEU A 132 -3.44 11.15 -6.10
N ALA A 133 -3.99 12.30 -5.69
CA ALA A 133 -3.55 13.60 -6.17
C ALA A 133 -2.09 13.89 -5.79
N TYR A 134 -1.68 13.52 -4.58
CA TYR A 134 -0.29 13.66 -4.15
C TYR A 134 0.64 12.72 -4.91
N GLN A 135 0.25 11.45 -5.10
CA GLN A 135 1.00 10.47 -5.88
C GLN A 135 1.28 10.99 -7.30
N GLU A 136 0.27 11.55 -7.96
CA GLU A 136 0.43 12.14 -9.29
C GLU A 136 1.34 13.37 -9.24
N LYS A 137 1.07 14.32 -8.35
CA LYS A 137 1.81 15.59 -8.23
C LYS A 137 3.31 15.40 -7.96
N GLN A 138 3.69 14.40 -7.16
CA GLN A 138 5.09 14.16 -6.79
C GLN A 138 5.81 13.16 -7.70
N GLY A 139 5.11 12.57 -8.67
CA GLY A 139 5.63 11.51 -9.52
C GLY A 139 6.00 10.27 -8.71
N ILE A 140 5.12 9.84 -7.80
CA ILE A 140 5.33 8.62 -7.01
C ILE A 140 5.14 7.40 -7.92
N ASP A 141 6.10 6.46 -7.87
CA ASP A 141 6.12 5.26 -8.71
C ASP A 141 5.34 4.09 -8.12
N LEU A 142 5.23 4.05 -6.79
CA LEU A 142 4.62 2.95 -6.03
C LEU A 142 3.90 3.50 -4.81
N MET A 143 2.70 3.00 -4.53
CA MET A 143 2.04 3.23 -3.23
C MET A 143 2.17 1.96 -2.38
N ALA A 144 2.53 2.10 -1.12
CA ALA A 144 2.53 1.04 -0.12
C ALA A 144 1.54 1.41 0.99
N MET A 145 0.71 0.45 1.41
CA MET A 145 -0.23 0.69 2.50
C MET A 145 -0.51 -0.57 3.32
N GLY A 146 -0.81 -0.35 4.59
CA GLY A 146 -1.40 -1.36 5.44
C GLY A 146 -2.78 -1.75 4.91
N ALA A 147 -3.10 -3.02 4.91
CA ALA A 147 -4.40 -3.51 4.47
C ALA A 147 -4.97 -4.55 5.44
N PHE A 148 -6.30 -4.68 5.43
CA PHE A 148 -7.03 -5.80 6.03
C PHE A 148 -6.91 -6.01 7.56
N SER A 149 -6.60 -4.97 8.35
CA SER A 149 -6.52 -5.08 9.83
C SER A 149 -7.84 -4.99 10.58
N HIS A 150 -8.91 -4.49 9.95
CA HIS A 150 -10.23 -4.33 10.59
C HIS A 150 -11.18 -5.46 10.22
N SER A 151 -11.03 -6.59 10.91
CA SER A 151 -11.95 -7.72 10.85
C SER A 151 -13.23 -7.44 11.66
N ARG A 152 -14.23 -6.75 11.09
CA ARG A 152 -15.60 -6.73 11.67
C ARG A 152 -16.78 -6.76 10.68
N LEU A 153 -16.59 -6.48 9.39
CA LEU A 153 -17.62 -6.78 8.39
C LEU A 153 -17.34 -8.14 7.76
N ARG A 154 -18.25 -9.10 7.95
CA ARG A 154 -18.13 -10.46 7.43
C ARG A 154 -18.31 -10.53 5.90
N ASP A 155 -18.73 -9.43 5.27
CA ASP A 155 -19.21 -9.43 3.89
C ASP A 155 -18.33 -8.65 2.90
N ALA A 156 -17.35 -7.85 3.37
CA ALA A 156 -16.45 -7.09 2.51
C ALA A 156 -15.00 -7.61 2.61
N LEU A 157 -14.51 -8.19 1.51
CA LEU A 157 -13.15 -8.71 1.31
C LEU A 157 -12.06 -7.65 1.49
N LEU A 158 -12.26 -6.51 0.84
CA LEU A 158 -11.39 -5.36 0.90
C LEU A 158 -12.06 -4.27 1.74
N GLY A 159 -11.32 -3.64 2.65
CA GLY A 159 -11.82 -2.44 3.34
C GLY A 159 -12.20 -1.37 2.32
N SER A 160 -13.21 -0.54 2.63
CA SER A 160 -13.73 0.47 1.69
C SER A 160 -12.64 1.44 1.19
N PHE A 161 -11.66 1.75 2.02
CA PHE A 161 -10.49 2.54 1.63
C PHE A 161 -9.61 1.81 0.62
N THR A 162 -9.24 0.56 0.91
CA THR A 162 -8.41 -0.27 0.03
C THR A 162 -9.07 -0.48 -1.32
N ALA A 163 -10.37 -0.84 -1.35
CA ALA A 163 -11.13 -1.03 -2.57
C ALA A 163 -11.19 0.23 -3.44
N LYS A 164 -11.35 1.42 -2.83
CA LYS A 164 -11.37 2.70 -3.56
C LYS A 164 -10.01 3.08 -4.14
N ILE A 165 -8.91 2.88 -3.40
CA ILE A 165 -7.55 3.12 -3.93
C ILE A 165 -7.31 2.19 -5.11
N LEU A 166 -7.64 0.93 -4.94
CA LEU A 166 -7.48 -0.12 -5.92
C LEU A 166 -8.24 0.15 -7.24
N SER A 167 -9.47 0.65 -7.17
CA SER A 167 -10.28 0.97 -8.36
C SER A 167 -9.94 2.31 -9.02
N GLN A 168 -8.99 3.08 -8.48
CA GLN A 168 -8.64 4.42 -8.99
C GLN A 168 -7.15 4.60 -9.24
N THR A 169 -6.29 3.77 -8.64
CA THR A 169 -4.84 3.92 -8.77
C THR A 169 -4.37 3.58 -10.18
N GLN A 170 -3.49 4.43 -10.69
CA GLN A 170 -2.80 4.25 -11.97
C GLN A 170 -1.33 3.85 -11.80
N LYS A 171 -0.91 3.58 -10.56
CA LYS A 171 0.44 3.14 -10.21
C LYS A 171 0.39 1.77 -9.53
N PRO A 172 1.51 1.03 -9.50
CA PRO A 172 1.65 -0.15 -8.67
C PRO A 172 1.26 0.11 -7.20
N LEU A 173 0.65 -0.89 -6.58
CA LEU A 173 0.20 -0.85 -5.19
C LEU A 173 0.72 -2.07 -4.41
N LEU A 174 1.47 -1.81 -3.35
CA LEU A 174 1.97 -2.82 -2.41
C LEU A 174 1.07 -2.87 -1.17
N LEU A 175 0.34 -3.97 -1.02
CA LEU A 175 -0.49 -4.27 0.14
C LEU A 175 0.32 -5.03 1.18
N LEU A 176 0.34 -4.53 2.41
CA LEU A 176 1.11 -5.08 3.52
C LEU A 176 0.16 -5.47 4.66
N ARG A 177 0.27 -6.71 5.12
CA ARG A 177 -0.54 -7.31 6.19
C ARG A 177 0.28 -7.49 7.44
#